data_AF-A0A7X9IWI2-F1
#
_entry.id   AF-A0A7X9IWI2-F1
#
_cell.length_a   1.000
_cell.length_b   1.000
_cell.length_c   1.000
_cell.angle_alpha   90.00
_cell.angle_beta   90.00
_cell.angle_gamma   90.00
#
_symmetry.space_group_name_H-M   'P 1'
#
loop_
_entity.id
_entity.type
_entity.pdbx_description
1 polymer ?
#
loop_
_entity_poly.entity_id
_entity_poly.type
_entity_poly.pdbx_seq_one_letter_code
_entity_poly.pdbx_strand_id
1 'polypeptide(L)' 'MFVLPWAYVSIDGSAPVETPLRGREVTAGRHRVVIDNPSMPCRLEEPVDVPAGEVVVVRRSLFERCGGPPAAR' A
#
# COMPACT_ATOMS: atom_id res chain seq x y z
N MET A 1 -7.53 19.05 -14.78
CA MET A 1 -7.96 17.91 -13.93
C MET A 1 -6.75 17.02 -13.75
N PHE A 2 -6.11 17.04 -12.59
CA PHE A 2 -4.98 16.15 -12.31
C PHE A 2 -5.53 14.93 -11.58
N VAL A 3 -5.49 13.77 -12.22
CA VAL A 3 -5.66 12.49 -11.53
C VAL A 3 -4.34 12.22 -10.81
N LEU A 4 -4.30 12.51 -9.51
CA LEU A 4 -3.19 12.10 -8.67
C LEU A 4 -3.22 10.57 -8.53
N PRO A 5 -2.07 9.90 -8.39
CA PRO A 5 -2.03 8.46 -8.13
C PRO A 5 -2.91 8.13 -6.92
N TRP A 6 -3.66 7.03 -7.01
CA TRP A 6 -4.62 6.65 -5.97
C TRP A 6 -3.93 6.26 -4.66
N ALA A 7 -2.66 5.85 -4.67
CA ALA A 7 -1.85 5.66 -3.47
C ALA A 7 -0.34 5.64 -3.80
N TYR A 8 0.47 5.92 -2.80
CA TYR A 8 1.89 5.66 -2.76
C TYR A 8 2.19 4.47 -1.85
N VAL A 9 3.17 3.65 -2.24
CA VAL A 9 3.67 2.50 -1.48
C VAL A 9 5.13 2.71 -1.14
N SER A 10 5.50 2.46 0.11
CA SER A 10 6.89 2.27 0.49
C SER A 10 7.06 0.91 1.16
N ILE A 11 8.20 0.28 0.90
CA ILE A 11 8.59 -0.99 1.52
C ILE A 11 9.84 -0.72 2.34
N ASP A 12 9.79 -1.02 3.64
CA ASP A 12 10.89 -0.83 4.60
C ASP A 12 11.48 0.60 4.61
N GLY A 13 10.64 1.60 4.39
CA GLY A 13 11.06 3.01 4.38
C GLY A 13 11.75 3.46 3.08
N SER A 14 11.73 2.65 2.02
CA SER A 14 12.16 3.08 0.69
C SER A 14 11.33 4.25 0.15
N ALA A 15 11.89 4.95 -0.85
CA ALA A 15 11.20 6.06 -1.52
C ALA A 15 9.80 5.63 -1.99
N PRO A 16 8.77 6.47 -1.74
CA PRO A 16 7.41 6.15 -2.15
C PRO A 16 7.30 5.93 -3.66
N VAL A 17 6.53 4.92 -4.06
CA VAL A 17 6.27 4.56 -5.46
C VAL A 17 4.78 4.48 -5.69
N GLU A 18 4.31 4.85 -6.88
CA GLU A 18 2.88 4.79 -7.20
C GLU A 18 2.38 3.35 -7.36
N THR A 19 1.12 3.13 -6.95
CA THR A 19 0.41 1.89 -7.23
C THR A 19 -0.10 1.85 -8.69
N PRO A 20 -0.05 0.68 -9.37
CA PRO A 20 0.37 -0.63 -8.87
C PRO A 20 1.90 -0.82 -8.89
N LEU A 21 2.47 -1.23 -7.76
CA LEU A 21 3.86 -1.67 -7.66
C LEU A 21 3.96 -3.14 -8.09
N ARG A 22 4.79 -3.44 -9.10
CA ARG A 22 5.01 -4.80 -9.63
C ARG A 22 6.49 -5.16 -9.65
N GLY A 23 6.80 -6.44 -9.43
CA GLY A 23 8.14 -6.99 -9.63
C GLY A 23 9.22 -6.39 -8.73
N ARG A 24 8.85 -5.85 -7.56
CA ARG A 24 9.84 -5.36 -6.60
C ARG A 24 10.46 -6.55 -5.87
N GLU A 25 11.77 -6.72 -6.06
CA GLU A 25 12.55 -7.68 -5.28
C GLU A 25 12.77 -7.16 -3.86
N VAL A 26 12.68 -8.08 -2.90
CA VAL A 26 12.97 -7.89 -1.47
C VAL A 26 13.69 -9.12 -0.95
N THR A 27 14.40 -8.98 0.17
CA THR A 27 14.96 -10.14 0.87
C THR A 27 13.84 -11.05 1.39
N ALA A 28 14.13 -12.32 1.66
CA ALA A 28 13.16 -13.14 2.38
C ALA A 28 12.99 -12.62 3.82
N GLY A 29 11.75 -12.60 4.32
CA GLY A 29 11.45 -12.19 5.69
C GLY A 29 10.24 -11.27 5.80
N ARG A 30 10.16 -10.59 6.95
CA ARG A 30 9.04 -9.70 7.28
C ARG A 30 9.35 -8.28 6.84
N HIS A 31 8.46 -7.73 6.01
CA HIS A 31 8.55 -6.38 5.46
C HIS A 31 7.45 -5.48 6.01
N ARG A 32 7.76 -4.19 6.17
CA ARG A 32 6.76 -3.16 6.45
C ARG A 32 6.37 -2.49 5.16
N VAL A 33 5.13 -2.71 4.73
CA VAL A 33 4.53 -2.04 3.57
C VAL A 33 3.67 -0.89 4.09
N VAL A 34 3.99 0.34 3.70
CA VAL A 34 3.17 1.51 4.00
C VAL A 34 2.46 1.93 2.73
N ILE A 35 1.13 2.04 2.78
CA ILE A 35 0.28 2.50 1.69
C ILE A 35 -0.36 3.81 2.14
N ASP A 36 -0.12 4.89 1.41
CA ASP A 36 -0.60 6.23 1.75
C ASP A 36 -1.35 6.83 0.56
N ASN A 37 -2.57 7.32 0.79
CA ASN A 37 -3.34 8.01 -0.24
C ASN A 37 -3.43 9.51 0.12
N PRO A 38 -2.84 10.43 -0.65
CA PRO A 38 -2.92 11.86 -0.32
C PRO A 38 -4.32 12.44 -0.49
N SER A 39 -5.18 11.83 -1.31
CA SER A 39 -6.54 12.29 -1.60
C SER A 39 -7.59 11.75 -0.62
N MET A 40 -7.23 10.73 0.16
CA MET A 40 -8.06 10.15 1.21
C MET A 40 -7.18 9.97 2.44
N PRO A 41 -7.38 10.70 3.54
CA PRO A 41 -6.47 10.74 4.70
C PRO A 41 -6.37 9.38 5.40
N CYS A 42 -5.65 8.46 4.78
CA CYS A 42 -5.59 7.04 5.08
C CYS A 42 -4.19 6.58 4.78
N ARG A 43 -3.48 6.28 5.87
CA ARG A 43 -2.16 5.68 5.85
C ARG A 43 -2.26 4.32 6.51
N LEU A 44 -2.06 3.28 5.72
CA LEU A 44 -2.12 1.90 6.15
C LEU A 44 -0.71 1.33 6.27
N GLU A 45 -0.45 0.65 7.38
CA GLU A 45 0.82 -0.05 7.59
C GLU A 45 0.55 -1.55 7.70
N GLU A 46 1.12 -2.32 6.77
CA GLU A 46 0.92 -3.75 6.64
C GLU A 46 2.24 -4.48 6.88
N PRO A 47 2.35 -5.33 7.91
CA PRO A 47 3.40 -6.33 7.93
C PRO A 47 3.11 -7.41 6.87
N VAL A 48 4.10 -7.73 6.04
CA VAL A 48 3.99 -8.74 4.99
C VAL A 48 5.18 -9.68 5.09
N ASP A 49 4.91 -10.96 5.29
CA ASP A 49 5.94 -12.00 5.27
C ASP A 49 6.13 -12.51 3.85
N VAL A 50 7.37 -12.46 3.36
CA VAL A 50 7.77 -12.89 2.02
C VAL A 50 8.72 -14.09 2.15
N PRO A 51 8.27 -15.32 1.83
CA PRO A 51 9.14 -16.48 1.83
C PRO A 51 10.22 -16.39 0.75
N ALA A 52 11.33 -17.12 0.95
CA ALA A 52 12.43 -17.13 -0.01
C ALA A 52 11.99 -17.72 -1.35
N GLY A 53 12.24 -16.99 -2.44
CA GLY A 53 11.89 -17.42 -3.80
C GLY A 53 10.41 -17.31 -4.14
N GLU A 54 9.58 -16.76 -3.26
CA GLU A 54 8.15 -16.60 -3.49
C GLU A 54 7.75 -15.17 -3.84
N VAL A 55 6.62 -15.04 -4.54
CA VAL A 55 5.99 -13.76 -4.86
C VAL A 55 4.72 -13.63 -4.05
N VAL A 56 4.67 -12.62 -3.18
CA VAL A 56 3.50 -12.28 -2.38
C VAL A 56 2.75 -11.11 -3.01
N VAL A 57 1.44 -11.29 -3.21
CA VAL A 57 0.56 -10.24 -3.76
C VAL A 57 -0.24 -9.61 -2.63
N VAL A 58 -0.01 -8.33 -2.39
CA VAL A 58 -0.74 -7.55 -1.38
C VAL A 58 -1.85 -6.76 -2.08
N ARG A 59 -3.11 -7.00 -1.68
CA ARG A 59 -4.28 -6.23 -2.12
C ARG A 59 -4.98 -5.66 -0.89
N ARG A 60 -5.22 -4.35 -0.89
CA ARG A 60 -5.90 -3.64 0.21
C ARG A 60 -6.91 -2.65 -0.33
N SER A 61 -8.11 -2.68 0.26
CA SER A 61 -9.14 -1.67 0.08
C SER A 61 -8.94 -0.60 1.14
N LEU A 62 -8.41 0.56 0.75
CA LEU A 62 -8.17 1.65 1.72
C LEU A 62 -9.49 2.22 2.28
N PHE A 63 -10.56 2.20 1.47
CA PHE A 63 -11.90 2.62 1.89
C PHE A 63 -12.43 1.78 3.06
N GLU A 64 -12.27 0.45 2.99
CA GLU A 64 -12.69 -0.45 4.07
C GLU A 64 -11.83 -0.32 5.32
N ARG A 65 -10.52 -0.04 5.14
CA ARG A 65 -9.56 -0.02 6.26
C ARG A 65 -9.58 1.29 7.05
N CYS A 66 -9.87 2.41 6.39
CA CYS A 66 -9.88 3.73 7.00
C CYS A 66 -11.28 4.35 7.14
N GLY A 67 -12.32 3.65 6.64
CA GLY A 67 -13.68 4.18 6.57
C GLY A 67 -13.87 5.06 5.34
N GLY A 68 -14.94 4.81 4.60
CA GLY A 68 -15.43 5.75 3.60
C GLY A 68 -15.91 7.06 4.23
N PRO A 69 -16.18 8.11 3.44
CA PRO A 69 -17.00 9.22 3.93
C PRO A 69 -18.26 8.64 4.58
N PRO A 70 -18.74 9.20 5.71
CA PRO A 70 -19.94 8.71 6.36
C PRO A 70 -21.06 8.63 5.30
N ALA A 71 -21.74 7.49 5.23
CA ALA A 71 -22.84 7.31 4.30
C ALA A 71 -23.80 8.50 4.46
N ALA A 72 -24.05 9.23 3.37
CA ALA A 72 -25.00 10.33 3.39
C ALA A 72 -26.35 9.77 3.86
N ARG A 73 -26.85 10.29 4.99
CA ARG A 73 -28.21 10.04 5.47
C ARG A 73 -29.20 10.87 4.67
#